data_AF-A0A8J7WQP5-F1
#
_entry.id   AF-A0A8J7WQP5-F1
#
_cell.length_a   1.000
_cell.length_b   1.000
_cell.length_c   1.000
_cell.angle_alpha   90.00
_cell.angle_beta   90.00
_cell.angle_gamma   90.00
#
_symmetry.space_group_name_H-M   'P 1'
#
loop_
_entity.id
_entity.type
_entity.pdbx_description
1 polymer ?
#
loop_
_entity_poly.entity_id
_entity_poly.type
_entity_poly.pdbx_seq_one_letter_code
_entity_poly.pdbx_strand_id
1 'polypeptide(L)'
;MMLIRDGASPWESSTGAGATIRTDFDFSVPDELSAHAPAEARGLRRDEARMLVGERTRLNLSHHTVADLPQVLRPGDLLIVNNSATLPAALKGTLPDGTPVAVHVSAARPGAGGEHLVELRRPRAGSSVPYAFTGTPAQSNTPAVPSPARPGLRIALPGDASLELAAAFTQRLWYARFRFPSRGGEPGARRSTISADPVQQYLGHHGKPIRYSYVDRDWPLSAYQSVFAAEPGSSEMPSAARPFTPELVAALVARGILVAPITLHTGLASPEAHEAPYAERYRVPDSTARLVNHVHDWGGRVIAVGTTAVRALESAADARGRVHAADGWTELIITAHRGVRAVDGLLTGWHEPRASHLLMLEAVAGRPLLDLCYAEAIRERYLWHEFGDVNLLLAGRAR
;
A
#
# COMPACT_ATOMS: atom_id res chain seq x y z
N MET A 1 13.47 -25.31 10.52
CA MET A 1 12.49 -26.40 10.30
C MET A 1 11.11 -25.79 10.49
N MET A 2 10.48 -25.41 9.37
CA MET A 2 9.19 -24.71 9.34
C MET A 2 8.10 -25.72 9.71
N LEU A 3 7.36 -25.48 10.80
CA LEU A 3 6.33 -26.40 11.28
C LEU A 3 5.03 -26.15 10.51
N ILE A 4 4.62 -27.15 9.74
CA ILE A 4 3.35 -27.21 9.00
C ILE A 4 2.24 -27.52 10.01
N ARG A 5 1.20 -26.69 10.04
CA ARG A 5 -0.09 -27.09 10.64
C ARG A 5 -1.12 -27.14 9.52
N ASP A 6 -1.42 -28.35 9.07
CA ASP A 6 -2.60 -28.63 8.26
C ASP A 6 -3.84 -28.39 9.12
N GLY A 7 -4.62 -27.36 8.79
CA GLY A 7 -5.85 -27.02 9.48
C GLY A 7 -6.61 -25.94 8.72
N ALA A 8 -7.71 -26.33 8.07
CA ALA A 8 -8.54 -25.54 7.18
C ALA A 8 -8.76 -24.07 7.61
N SER A 9 -8.72 -23.15 6.64
CA SER A 9 -9.42 -21.86 6.73
C SER A 9 -10.57 -21.81 5.71
N PRO A 10 -11.77 -22.30 6.07
CA PRO A 10 -12.98 -22.10 5.30
C PRO A 10 -13.72 -20.87 5.85
N TRP A 11 -13.98 -19.89 5.00
CA TRP A 11 -14.69 -18.64 5.30
C TRP A 11 -16.18 -18.88 5.57
N GLU A 12 -16.54 -19.67 6.58
CA GLU A 12 -17.94 -19.84 6.97
C GLU A 12 -18.46 -18.57 7.68
N SER A 13 -19.23 -17.81 6.89
CA SER A 13 -20.23 -16.80 7.30
C SER A 13 -19.74 -15.41 7.75
N SER A 14 -19.55 -14.51 6.78
CA SER A 14 -20.22 -13.19 6.67
C SER A 14 -19.40 -12.22 5.80
N THR A 15 -19.97 -11.80 4.68
CA THR A 15 -19.45 -10.70 3.85
C THR A 15 -19.68 -9.37 4.59
N GLY A 16 -18.62 -8.83 5.19
CA GLY A 16 -18.63 -7.49 5.78
C GLY A 16 -17.22 -6.91 5.84
N ALA A 17 -17.08 -5.62 5.51
CA ALA A 17 -15.85 -4.88 5.74
C ALA A 17 -15.46 -4.98 7.23
N GLY A 18 -14.19 -5.25 7.53
CA GLY A 18 -13.69 -5.41 8.91
C GLY A 18 -13.51 -6.86 9.40
N ALA A 19 -13.59 -7.86 8.54
CA ALA A 19 -13.25 -9.25 8.88
C ALA A 19 -11.73 -9.47 9.03
N THR A 20 -11.32 -10.36 9.94
CA THR A 20 -9.91 -10.73 10.17
C THR A 20 -9.45 -11.80 9.17
N ILE A 21 -8.32 -11.57 8.48
CA ILE A 21 -7.73 -12.53 7.53
C ILE A 21 -6.66 -13.39 8.24
N ARG A 22 -6.78 -14.72 8.16
CA ARG A 22 -5.75 -15.66 8.63
C ARG A 22 -4.91 -16.17 7.46
N THR A 23 -3.59 -16.26 7.65
CA THR A 23 -2.67 -16.83 6.66
C THR A 23 -1.85 -17.96 7.30
N ASP A 24 -1.56 -19.02 6.55
CA ASP A 24 -0.77 -20.17 7.03
C ASP A 24 0.75 -19.99 6.86
N PHE A 25 1.24 -18.75 6.90
CA PHE A 25 2.67 -18.43 6.88
C PHE A 25 3.19 -18.27 8.32
N ASP A 26 4.15 -19.10 8.71
CA ASP A 26 4.77 -19.09 10.03
C ASP A 26 6.28 -18.87 9.91
N PHE A 27 6.69 -17.61 10.00
CA PHE A 27 8.08 -17.17 10.12
C PHE A 27 8.11 -15.90 10.99
N SER A 28 9.27 -15.54 11.52
CA SER A 28 9.49 -14.25 12.18
C SER A 28 10.51 -13.43 11.41
N VAL A 29 10.29 -12.12 11.40
CA VAL A 29 11.23 -11.16 10.80
C VAL A 29 11.98 -10.51 11.96
N PRO A 30 13.31 -10.65 12.05
CA PRO A 30 14.09 -9.93 13.04
C PRO A 30 13.95 -8.42 12.86
N ASP A 31 13.80 -7.67 13.96
CA ASP A 31 13.59 -6.22 13.94
C ASP A 31 14.68 -5.48 13.15
N GLU A 32 15.92 -5.98 13.20
CA GLU A 32 17.06 -5.40 12.49
C GLU A 32 17.00 -5.53 10.96
N LEU A 33 16.05 -6.30 10.42
CA LEU A 33 15.79 -6.37 8.98
C LEU A 33 14.79 -5.29 8.53
N SER A 34 14.22 -4.50 9.44
CA SER A 34 13.36 -3.38 9.07
C SER A 34 14.17 -2.23 8.46
N ALA A 35 13.76 -1.73 7.29
CA ALA A 35 14.38 -0.54 6.73
C ALA A 35 13.95 0.72 7.48
N HIS A 36 14.77 1.16 8.44
CA HIS A 36 14.47 2.33 9.28
C HIS A 36 14.52 3.68 8.55
N ALA A 37 15.18 3.72 7.39
CA ALA A 37 15.41 4.94 6.61
C ALA A 37 15.45 4.65 5.09
N PRO A 38 15.07 5.63 4.25
CA PRO A 38 15.14 5.51 2.79
C PRO A 38 16.57 5.25 2.32
N ALA A 39 16.73 4.59 1.16
CA ALA A 39 18.03 4.25 0.57
C ALA A 39 18.99 5.45 0.50
N GLU A 40 18.46 6.62 0.13
CA GLU A 40 19.21 7.86 -0.01
C GLU A 40 19.83 8.34 1.31
N ALA A 41 19.15 8.11 2.43
CA ALA A 41 19.67 8.40 3.76
C ALA A 41 20.74 7.41 4.23
N ARG A 42 20.79 6.24 3.60
CA ARG A 42 21.79 5.18 3.82
C ARG A 42 22.97 5.29 2.86
N GLY A 43 23.04 6.36 2.05
CA GLY A 43 24.13 6.60 1.10
C GLY A 43 24.00 5.87 -0.23
N LEU A 44 22.81 5.37 -0.57
CA LEU A 44 22.53 4.59 -1.78
C LEU A 44 21.57 5.35 -2.70
N ARG A 45 21.66 5.13 -4.01
CA ARG A 45 20.58 5.50 -4.93
C ARG A 45 19.38 4.57 -4.71
N ARG A 46 18.20 5.03 -5.14
CA ARG A 46 16.96 4.25 -5.00
C ARG A 46 17.00 2.90 -5.72
N ASP A 47 17.63 2.87 -6.89
CA ASP A 47 17.75 1.69 -7.74
C ASP A 47 18.85 0.72 -7.28
N GLU A 48 19.64 1.08 -6.27
CA GLU A 48 20.59 0.19 -5.59
C GLU A 48 19.94 -0.67 -4.50
N ALA A 49 18.63 -0.52 -4.26
CA ALA A 49 17.87 -1.46 -3.43
C ALA A 49 18.04 -2.88 -3.98
N ARG A 50 18.18 -3.87 -3.09
CA ARG A 50 18.37 -5.26 -3.52
C ARG A 50 17.06 -5.80 -4.07
N MET A 51 17.17 -6.71 -5.01
CA MET A 51 16.06 -7.41 -5.64
C MET A 51 16.32 -8.91 -5.62
N LEU A 52 15.42 -9.68 -5.04
CA LEU A 52 15.42 -11.13 -5.23
C LEU A 52 14.49 -11.48 -6.39
N VAL A 53 14.98 -12.20 -7.39
CA VAL A 53 14.17 -12.68 -8.51
C VAL A 53 13.89 -14.16 -8.33
N GLY A 54 12.62 -14.54 -8.32
CA GLY A 54 12.17 -15.94 -8.30
C GLY A 54 11.37 -16.29 -9.55
N GLU A 55 11.72 -17.39 -10.24
CA GLU A 55 10.93 -17.90 -11.37
C GLU A 55 10.23 -19.21 -11.02
N ARG A 56 8.90 -19.23 -11.15
CA ARG A 56 8.08 -20.37 -10.71
C ARG A 56 8.34 -21.65 -11.49
N THR A 57 8.57 -21.55 -12.80
CA THR A 57 8.77 -22.72 -13.68
C THR A 57 10.01 -23.54 -13.33
N ARG A 58 11.07 -22.89 -12.82
CA ARG A 58 12.35 -23.53 -12.52
C ARG A 58 12.61 -23.65 -11.03
N LEU A 59 11.81 -22.97 -10.20
CA LEU A 59 12.08 -22.78 -8.77
C LEU A 59 13.52 -22.30 -8.52
N ASN A 60 14.00 -21.40 -9.37
CA ASN A 60 15.32 -20.76 -9.24
C ASN A 60 15.19 -19.39 -8.58
N LEU A 61 16.22 -19.03 -7.83
CA LEU A 61 16.39 -17.72 -7.22
C LEU A 61 17.66 -17.08 -7.78
N SER A 62 17.65 -15.75 -7.92
CA SER A 62 18.85 -14.98 -8.23
C SER A 62 18.81 -13.61 -7.58
N HIS A 63 19.98 -13.11 -7.20
CA HIS A 63 20.15 -11.84 -6.49
C HIS A 63 20.60 -10.76 -7.46
N HIS A 64 19.93 -9.61 -7.38
CA HIS A 64 20.14 -8.46 -8.23
C HIS A 64 20.00 -7.18 -7.41
N THR A 65 20.24 -6.05 -8.04
CA THR A 65 19.71 -4.75 -7.62
C THR A 65 18.56 -4.35 -8.52
N VAL A 66 17.77 -3.35 -8.13
CA VAL A 66 16.70 -2.84 -9.00
C VAL A 66 17.26 -2.20 -10.29
N ALA A 67 18.49 -1.70 -10.27
CA ALA A 67 19.19 -1.21 -11.45
C ALA A 67 19.42 -2.28 -12.53
N ASP A 68 19.39 -3.57 -12.16
CA ASP A 68 19.56 -4.72 -13.08
C ASP A 68 18.24 -5.15 -13.75
N LEU A 69 17.13 -4.48 -13.46
CA LEU A 69 15.81 -4.82 -14.00
C LEU A 69 15.78 -4.86 -15.56
N PRO A 70 16.44 -3.95 -16.31
CA PRO A 70 16.50 -4.02 -17.78
C PRO A 70 17.20 -5.27 -18.34
N GLN A 71 18.00 -5.97 -17.54
CA GLN A 71 18.71 -7.20 -17.90
C GLN A 71 17.93 -8.44 -17.46
N VAL A 72 17.14 -8.33 -16.39
CA VAL A 72 16.27 -9.39 -15.87
C VAL A 72 15.00 -9.55 -16.74
N LEU A 73 14.46 -8.45 -17.25
CA LEU A 73 13.26 -8.43 -18.08
C LEU A 73 13.58 -8.68 -19.56
N ARG A 74 12.54 -9.01 -20.32
CA ARG A 74 12.61 -9.27 -21.76
C ARG A 74 11.97 -8.11 -22.53
N PRO A 75 12.47 -7.78 -23.74
CA PRO A 75 11.77 -6.87 -24.63
C PRO A 75 10.32 -7.33 -24.84
N GLY A 76 9.37 -6.39 -24.76
CA GLY A 76 7.93 -6.66 -24.85
C GLY A 76 7.25 -6.99 -23.52
N ASP A 77 7.99 -7.18 -22.42
CA ASP A 77 7.38 -7.21 -21.09
C ASP A 77 6.73 -5.85 -20.78
N LEU A 78 5.58 -5.88 -20.10
CA LEU A 78 4.86 -4.69 -19.67
C LEU A 78 4.89 -4.56 -18.16
N LEU A 79 5.46 -3.46 -17.66
CA LEU A 79 5.36 -3.05 -16.27
C LEU A 79 4.11 -2.21 -16.06
N ILE A 80 3.25 -2.63 -15.13
CA ILE A 80 2.10 -1.85 -14.69
C ILE A 80 2.42 -1.17 -13.37
N VAL A 81 2.50 0.15 -13.39
CA VAL A 81 2.93 0.97 -12.25
C VAL A 81 1.75 1.75 -11.67
N ASN A 82 1.69 1.85 -10.34
CA ASN A 82 0.70 2.70 -9.69
C ASN A 82 1.21 4.15 -9.64
N ASN A 83 0.47 5.08 -10.26
CA ASN A 83 0.81 6.50 -10.32
C ASN A 83 0.19 7.33 -9.19
N SER A 84 -0.47 6.69 -8.21
CA SER A 84 -1.01 7.37 -7.03
C SER A 84 0.10 8.01 -6.21
N ALA A 85 -0.01 9.32 -5.97
CA ALA A 85 0.92 10.08 -5.16
C ALA A 85 0.47 10.11 -3.70
N THR A 86 1.44 9.94 -2.79
CA THR A 86 1.21 9.92 -1.35
C THR A 86 0.82 11.31 -0.86
N LEU A 87 -0.18 11.38 0.00
CA LEU A 87 -0.61 12.58 0.71
C LEU A 87 0.12 12.66 2.06
N PRO A 88 0.34 13.87 2.60
CA PRO A 88 0.79 14.05 3.97
C PRO A 88 -0.38 13.79 4.95
N ALA A 89 -0.84 12.55 5.01
CA ALA A 89 -2.12 12.15 5.61
C ALA A 89 -2.12 12.00 7.15
N ALA A 90 -1.02 12.32 7.83
CA ALA A 90 -0.95 12.32 9.29
C ALA A 90 -1.04 13.75 9.84
N LEU A 91 -2.02 14.00 10.71
CA LEU A 91 -2.24 15.27 11.41
C LEU A 91 -1.92 15.12 12.90
N LYS A 92 -1.44 16.22 13.48
CA LYS A 92 -1.43 16.38 14.94
C LYS A 92 -2.79 16.92 15.38
N GLY A 93 -3.30 16.42 16.49
CA GLY A 93 -4.54 16.90 17.09
C GLY A 93 -4.49 16.89 18.61
N THR A 94 -5.54 17.42 19.23
CA THR A 94 -5.69 17.51 20.68
C THR A 94 -7.09 17.09 21.08
N LEU A 95 -7.18 16.15 22.03
CA LEU A 95 -8.42 15.70 22.65
C LEU A 95 -9.00 16.81 23.56
N PRO A 96 -10.30 16.75 23.93
CA PRO A 96 -10.91 17.77 24.80
C PRO A 96 -10.25 17.96 26.17
N ASP A 97 -9.58 16.93 26.68
CA ASP A 97 -8.83 16.97 27.95
C ASP A 97 -7.40 17.52 27.79
N GLY A 98 -7.03 17.98 26.60
CA GLY A 98 -5.69 18.49 26.30
C GLY A 98 -4.69 17.42 25.86
N THR A 99 -5.07 16.13 25.86
CA THR A 99 -4.17 15.04 25.48
C THR A 99 -3.83 15.11 23.99
N PRO A 100 -2.54 15.06 23.61
CA PRO A 100 -2.12 14.97 22.22
C PRO A 100 -2.60 13.66 21.56
N VAL A 101 -3.08 13.76 20.32
CA VAL A 101 -3.50 12.62 19.49
C VAL A 101 -2.96 12.78 18.07
N ALA A 102 -2.60 11.69 17.41
CA ALA A 102 -2.31 11.68 15.98
C ALA A 102 -3.55 11.20 15.22
N VAL A 103 -3.86 11.85 14.10
CA VAL A 103 -4.99 11.49 13.23
C VAL A 103 -4.45 11.12 11.87
N HIS A 104 -4.57 9.86 11.48
CA HIS A 104 -4.26 9.43 10.12
C HIS A 104 -5.53 9.46 9.29
N VAL A 105 -5.50 10.10 8.12
CA VAL A 105 -6.64 10.23 7.22
C VAL A 105 -6.51 9.20 6.10
N SER A 106 -7.55 8.40 5.88
CA SER A 106 -7.59 7.36 4.86
C SER A 106 -8.13 7.87 3.53
N ALA A 107 -7.56 7.37 2.43
CA ALA A 107 -8.05 7.51 1.06
C ALA A 107 -9.26 6.61 0.74
N ALA A 108 -9.85 5.98 1.77
CA ALA A 108 -11.02 5.12 1.66
C ALA A 108 -12.22 5.85 1.05
N ARG A 109 -13.22 5.06 0.66
CA ARG A 109 -14.51 5.60 0.23
C ARG A 109 -15.11 6.51 1.31
N PRO A 110 -15.40 7.78 0.97
CA PRO A 110 -16.09 8.66 1.89
C PRO A 110 -17.45 8.10 2.30
N GLY A 111 -17.87 8.43 3.52
CA GLY A 111 -19.24 8.18 3.96
C GLY A 111 -20.26 8.90 3.09
N ALA A 112 -21.52 8.48 3.17
CA ALA A 112 -22.60 9.06 2.37
C ALA A 112 -22.80 10.57 2.62
N GLY A 113 -22.40 11.08 3.79
CA GLY A 113 -22.44 12.50 4.14
C GLY A 113 -21.13 13.25 3.87
N GLY A 114 -20.18 12.66 3.14
CA GLY A 114 -18.85 13.22 2.90
C GLY A 114 -17.88 13.05 4.08
N GLU A 115 -18.16 12.13 5.00
CA GLU A 115 -17.23 11.78 6.08
C GLU A 115 -15.97 11.12 5.53
N HIS A 116 -14.82 11.48 6.09
CA HIS A 116 -13.55 10.84 5.78
C HIS A 116 -13.26 9.76 6.82
N LEU A 117 -12.70 8.64 6.38
CA LEU A 117 -12.28 7.59 7.28
C LEU A 117 -10.94 7.98 7.92
N VAL A 118 -10.83 7.87 9.25
CA VAL A 118 -9.64 8.24 10.01
C VAL A 118 -9.27 7.17 11.03
N GLU A 119 -8.00 7.14 11.40
CA GLU A 119 -7.49 6.38 12.55
C GLU A 119 -6.93 7.34 13.59
N LEU A 120 -7.31 7.14 14.85
CA LEU A 120 -6.63 7.80 15.97
C LEU A 120 -5.44 6.97 16.42
N ARG A 121 -4.31 7.62 16.69
CA ARG A 121 -3.09 6.99 17.20
C ARG A 121 -2.48 7.83 18.32
N ARG A 122 -1.68 7.18 19.16
CA ARG A 122 -0.95 7.85 20.23
C ARG A 122 0.33 8.43 19.68
N PRO A 123 0.59 9.74 19.83
CA PRO A 123 1.87 10.33 19.46
C PRO A 123 3.01 9.68 20.23
N ARG A 124 4.10 9.36 19.54
CA ARG A 124 5.39 8.96 20.12
C ARG A 124 6.46 9.87 19.51
N ALA A 125 7.64 9.97 20.13
CA ALA A 125 8.72 10.80 19.61
C ALA A 125 8.99 10.46 18.13
N GLY A 126 8.60 11.36 17.23
CA GLY A 126 8.67 11.17 15.78
C GLY A 126 7.56 10.32 15.13
N SER A 127 6.94 9.33 15.79
CA SER A 127 5.96 8.43 15.15
C SER A 127 4.58 8.46 15.82
N SER A 128 3.74 7.48 15.48
CA SER A 128 2.54 7.18 16.25
C SER A 128 2.37 5.67 16.45
N VAL A 129 1.90 5.28 17.63
CA VAL A 129 1.59 3.88 17.96
C VAL A 129 0.08 3.69 18.04
N PRO A 130 -0.46 2.51 17.69
CA PRO A 130 -1.89 2.28 17.73
C PRO A 130 -2.42 2.35 19.17
N TYR A 131 -3.70 2.65 19.30
CA TYR A 131 -4.45 2.35 20.51
C TYR A 131 -4.72 0.84 20.60
N ALA A 132 -4.98 0.33 21.79
CA ALA A 132 -5.31 -1.07 22.00
C ALA A 132 -6.78 -1.34 21.66
N PHE A 133 -7.01 -2.40 20.89
CA PHE A 133 -8.32 -2.94 20.54
C PHE A 133 -8.38 -4.43 20.90
N THR A 134 -9.59 -5.01 20.98
CA THR A 134 -9.73 -6.44 21.28
C THR A 134 -9.05 -7.26 20.17
N GLY A 135 -8.12 -8.14 20.53
CA GLY A 135 -7.37 -8.95 19.55
C GLY A 135 -6.10 -8.28 19.00
N THR A 136 -5.78 -7.04 19.38
CA THR A 136 -4.48 -6.42 19.02
C THR A 136 -3.37 -7.17 19.77
N PRO A 137 -2.35 -7.73 19.08
CA PRO A 137 -1.20 -8.30 19.76
C PRO A 137 -0.56 -7.27 20.68
N ALA A 138 -0.14 -7.67 21.88
CA ALA A 138 0.65 -6.79 22.74
C ALA A 138 1.94 -6.43 21.99
N GLN A 139 2.08 -5.18 21.55
CA GLN A 139 3.37 -4.70 21.07
C GLN A 139 4.34 -4.75 22.24
N SER A 140 5.47 -5.43 22.04
CA SER A 140 6.50 -5.56 23.06
C SER A 140 6.86 -4.17 23.59
N ASN A 141 6.79 -4.00 24.92
CA ASN A 141 7.18 -2.80 25.66
C ASN A 141 6.28 -1.55 25.59
N THR A 142 5.03 -1.60 25.10
CA THR A 142 4.12 -0.44 25.19
C THR A 142 2.84 -0.76 25.95
N PRO A 143 2.44 0.02 26.99
CA PRO A 143 1.18 -0.19 27.69
C PRO A 143 -0.01 -0.16 26.73
N ALA A 144 -0.92 -1.13 26.88
CA ALA A 144 -2.18 -1.19 26.16
C ALA A 144 -3.09 -0.06 26.63
N VAL A 145 -3.18 1.01 25.85
CA VAL A 145 -4.06 2.15 26.14
C VAL A 145 -5.28 2.05 25.23
N PRO A 146 -6.50 1.95 25.77
CA PRO A 146 -7.72 1.90 24.98
C PRO A 146 -7.89 3.14 24.10
N SER A 147 -8.53 2.96 22.95
CA SER A 147 -8.87 4.09 22.08
C SER A 147 -9.90 5.01 22.74
N PRO A 148 -9.71 6.35 22.70
CA PRO A 148 -10.70 7.30 23.17
C PRO A 148 -11.87 7.46 22.17
N ALA A 149 -11.78 6.86 20.98
CA ALA A 149 -12.73 7.07 19.90
C ALA A 149 -14.18 6.69 20.31
N ARG A 150 -15.10 7.60 20.06
CA ARG A 150 -16.53 7.49 20.37
C ARG A 150 -17.32 8.48 19.51
N PRO A 151 -18.60 8.22 19.18
CA PRO A 151 -19.41 9.16 18.42
C PRO A 151 -19.47 10.54 19.11
N GLY A 152 -19.38 11.60 18.32
CA GLY A 152 -19.37 12.99 18.79
C GLY A 152 -18.04 13.47 19.39
N LEU A 153 -17.01 12.62 19.45
CA LEU A 153 -15.68 13.07 19.90
C LEU A 153 -15.13 14.13 18.94
N ARG A 154 -14.95 15.35 19.47
CA ARG A 154 -14.31 16.46 18.76
C ARG A 154 -12.81 16.48 19.07
N ILE A 155 -11.99 16.58 18.03
CA ILE A 155 -10.55 16.73 18.10
C ILE A 155 -10.18 18.09 17.50
N ALA A 156 -9.47 18.90 18.27
CA ALA A 156 -8.91 20.15 17.77
C ALA A 156 -7.71 19.86 16.87
N LEU A 157 -7.61 20.58 15.76
CA LEU A 157 -6.54 20.47 14.78
C LEU A 157 -5.87 21.84 14.58
N PRO A 158 -4.66 21.89 13.99
CA PRO A 158 -3.98 23.15 13.67
C PRO A 158 -4.82 24.14 12.86
N GLY A 159 -4.59 25.43 13.05
CA GLY A 159 -5.25 26.48 12.27
C GLY A 159 -6.76 26.55 12.49
N ASP A 160 -7.20 26.41 13.74
CA ASP A 160 -8.61 26.47 14.19
C ASP A 160 -9.56 25.47 13.50
N ALA A 161 -8.99 24.46 12.84
CA ALA A 161 -9.74 23.36 12.30
C ALA A 161 -10.12 22.38 13.41
N SER A 162 -11.15 21.58 13.16
CA SER A 162 -11.48 20.44 14.02
C SER A 162 -11.99 19.28 13.18
N LEU A 163 -11.97 18.09 13.75
CA LEU A 163 -12.75 16.96 13.25
C LEU A 163 -13.67 16.43 14.34
N GLU A 164 -14.76 15.83 13.92
CA GLU A 164 -15.75 15.20 14.79
C GLU A 164 -15.98 13.76 14.33
N LEU A 165 -15.78 12.78 15.21
CA LEU A 165 -16.05 11.38 14.91
C LEU A 165 -17.56 11.14 14.83
N ALA A 166 -18.03 10.62 13.70
CA ALA A 166 -19.43 10.35 13.45
C ALA A 166 -19.81 8.91 13.82
N ALA A 167 -19.14 7.92 13.24
CA ALA A 167 -19.46 6.50 13.43
C ALA A 167 -18.22 5.62 13.31
N ALA A 168 -18.23 4.49 14.01
CA ALA A 168 -17.20 3.47 13.86
C ALA A 168 -17.37 2.76 12.52
N PHE A 169 -16.26 2.53 11.81
CA PHE A 169 -16.19 1.64 10.65
C PHE A 169 -15.60 0.29 11.06
N THR A 170 -14.49 0.32 11.81
CA THR A 170 -13.99 -0.82 12.60
C THR A 170 -13.74 -0.37 14.03
N GLN A 171 -13.19 -1.23 14.89
CA GLN A 171 -12.73 -0.79 16.22
C GLN A 171 -11.66 0.30 16.12
N ARG A 172 -10.83 0.24 15.08
CA ARG A 172 -9.71 1.15 14.79
C ARG A 172 -10.13 2.36 13.96
N LEU A 173 -10.91 2.15 12.91
CA LEU A 173 -11.22 3.16 11.89
C LEU A 173 -12.58 3.81 12.12
N TRP A 174 -12.67 5.12 11.94
CA TRP A 174 -13.86 5.92 12.22
C TRP A 174 -14.16 6.89 11.10
N TYR A 175 -15.43 7.02 10.74
CA TYR A 175 -15.89 8.12 9.89
C TYR A 175 -15.84 9.43 10.69
N ALA A 176 -15.26 10.47 10.10
CA ALA A 176 -15.09 11.78 10.71
C ALA A 176 -15.48 12.91 9.76
N ARG A 177 -16.05 13.97 10.32
CA ARG A 177 -16.37 15.21 9.61
C ARG A 177 -15.34 16.28 9.96
N PHE A 178 -14.67 16.82 8.95
CA PHE A 178 -13.78 17.96 9.11
C PHE A 178 -14.56 19.27 9.13
N ARG A 179 -14.13 20.20 9.98
CA ARG A 179 -14.61 21.58 10.01
C ARG A 179 -13.40 22.49 9.93
N PHE A 180 -13.39 23.35 8.92
CA PHE A 180 -12.36 24.35 8.72
C PHE A 180 -12.91 25.74 9.09
N PRO A 181 -12.06 26.65 9.61
CA PRO A 181 -12.51 28.02 9.84
C PRO A 181 -12.99 28.64 8.55
N SER A 182 -14.09 29.41 8.62
CA SER A 182 -14.54 30.19 7.48
C SER A 182 -13.46 31.21 7.13
N ARG A 183 -12.86 31.12 5.95
CA ARG A 183 -12.06 32.25 5.44
C ARG A 183 -13.02 33.44 5.34
N GLY A 184 -12.80 34.47 6.15
CA GLY A 184 -13.50 35.75 5.99
C GLY A 184 -13.33 36.19 4.54
N GLY A 185 -14.39 36.09 3.75
CA GLY A 185 -14.32 36.39 2.33
C GLY A 185 -14.41 37.88 2.11
N GLU A 186 -13.41 38.48 1.47
CA GLU A 186 -13.67 39.65 0.65
C GLU A 186 -14.61 39.24 -0.50
N PRO A 187 -15.71 39.97 -0.73
CA PRO A 187 -16.61 39.68 -1.84
C PRO A 187 -15.92 40.02 -3.16
N GLY A 188 -15.41 39.02 -3.87
CA GLY A 188 -14.85 39.22 -5.22
C GLY A 188 -13.79 38.24 -5.70
N ALA A 189 -13.26 37.35 -4.85
CA ALA A 189 -12.27 36.37 -5.29
C ALA A 189 -12.90 35.33 -6.23
N ARG A 190 -12.58 35.44 -7.53
CA ARG A 190 -12.95 34.45 -8.57
C ARG A 190 -12.63 33.05 -8.06
N ARG A 191 -13.66 32.20 -7.95
CA ARG A 191 -13.51 30.75 -7.75
C ARG A 191 -12.68 30.20 -8.91
N SER A 192 -11.41 29.93 -8.65
CA SER A 192 -10.59 29.08 -9.51
C SER A 192 -11.29 27.72 -9.63
N THR A 193 -11.46 27.24 -10.87
CA THR A 193 -12.19 26.03 -11.25
C THR A 193 -11.46 24.71 -10.92
N ILE A 194 -10.37 24.76 -10.13
CA ILE A 194 -9.70 23.56 -9.62
C ILE A 194 -9.95 23.51 -8.11
N SER A 195 -11.14 23.07 -7.72
CA SER A 195 -11.50 22.86 -6.31
C SER A 195 -10.86 21.54 -5.86
N ALA A 196 -9.60 21.58 -5.42
CA ALA A 196 -9.01 20.50 -4.63
C ALA A 196 -9.91 20.19 -3.43
N ASP A 197 -10.04 18.91 -3.07
CA ASP A 197 -10.71 18.48 -1.83
C ASP A 197 -10.19 19.33 -0.65
N PRO A 198 -11.05 20.04 0.09
CA PRO A 198 -10.63 20.88 1.22
C PRO A 198 -9.79 20.13 2.25
N VAL A 199 -10.05 18.83 2.46
CA VAL A 199 -9.25 17.99 3.35
C VAL A 199 -7.86 17.79 2.77
N GLN A 200 -7.73 17.45 1.48
CA GLN A 200 -6.41 17.33 0.85
C GLN A 200 -5.63 18.64 0.87
N GLN A 201 -6.28 19.77 0.63
CA GLN A 201 -5.64 21.08 0.75
C GLN A 201 -5.13 21.31 2.18
N TYR A 202 -5.94 21.01 3.19
CA TYR A 202 -5.57 21.15 4.59
C TYR A 202 -4.39 20.23 4.96
N LEU A 203 -4.43 18.97 4.52
CA LEU A 203 -3.33 18.02 4.69
C LEU A 203 -2.03 18.56 4.08
N GLY A 204 -2.09 19.17 2.89
CA GLY A 204 -0.92 19.78 2.25
C GLY A 204 -0.23 20.86 3.09
N HIS A 205 -0.96 21.57 3.96
CA HIS A 205 -0.41 22.65 4.80
C HIS A 205 -0.04 22.18 6.21
N HIS A 206 -0.78 21.25 6.79
CA HIS A 206 -0.67 20.89 8.21
C HIS A 206 -0.26 19.44 8.46
N GLY A 207 -0.31 18.61 7.43
CA GLY A 207 -0.05 17.19 7.50
C GLY A 207 1.41 16.82 7.33
N LYS A 208 1.69 15.54 7.60
CA LYS A 208 2.96 14.87 7.33
C LYS A 208 2.70 13.49 6.75
N PRO A 209 3.67 12.87 6.05
CA PRO A 209 3.54 11.47 5.67
C PRO A 209 3.24 10.59 6.88
N ILE A 210 2.43 9.55 6.66
CA ILE A 210 2.21 8.52 7.68
C ILE A 210 3.52 7.79 7.93
N ARG A 211 3.81 7.54 9.20
CA ARG A 211 5.05 6.93 9.65
C ARG A 211 4.77 5.88 10.73
N TYR A 212 5.39 4.71 10.57
CA TYR A 212 5.31 3.61 11.52
C TYR A 212 6.47 3.60 12.51
N SER A 213 6.39 2.71 13.51
CA SER A 213 7.33 2.62 14.63
C SER A 213 8.77 2.29 14.21
N TYR A 214 8.95 1.53 13.13
CA TYR A 214 10.27 1.15 12.63
C TYR A 214 10.99 2.29 11.88
N VAL A 215 10.32 3.37 11.47
CA VAL A 215 11.02 4.50 10.84
C VAL A 215 11.60 5.41 11.93
N ASP A 216 12.89 5.74 11.82
CA ASP A 216 13.67 6.40 12.86
C ASP A 216 13.30 7.89 13.07
N ARG A 217 13.07 8.63 11.99
CA ARG A 217 12.74 10.07 12.00
C ARG A 217 11.74 10.46 10.92
N ASP A 218 11.30 11.72 10.97
CA ASP A 218 10.45 12.28 9.92
C ASP A 218 11.26 12.45 8.64
N TRP A 219 10.70 11.95 7.54
CA TRP A 219 11.24 12.15 6.20
C TRP A 219 10.34 13.11 5.42
N PRO A 220 10.91 13.92 4.50
CA PRO A 220 10.10 14.80 3.66
C PRO A 220 9.15 13.97 2.79
N LEU A 221 8.04 14.56 2.35
CA LEU A 221 7.06 13.88 1.50
C LEU A 221 7.71 13.26 0.24
N SER A 222 8.75 13.89 -0.32
CA SER A 222 9.51 13.38 -1.46
C SER A 222 10.17 12.00 -1.23
N ALA A 223 10.46 11.64 0.03
CA ALA A 223 10.95 10.31 0.36
C ALA A 223 9.86 9.23 0.21
N TYR A 224 8.58 9.61 0.24
CA TYR A 224 7.40 8.75 0.11
C TYR A 224 6.75 8.83 -1.28
N GLN A 225 7.46 9.36 -2.27
CA GLN A 225 6.99 9.41 -3.67
C GLN A 225 7.86 8.51 -4.55
N SER A 226 7.22 7.77 -5.45
CA SER A 226 7.90 7.12 -6.59
C SER A 226 8.07 8.12 -7.75
N VAL A 227 8.88 7.77 -8.74
CA VAL A 227 9.00 8.56 -9.99
C VAL A 227 7.72 8.56 -10.83
N PHE A 228 6.76 7.70 -10.52
CA PHE A 228 5.46 7.61 -11.19
C PHE A 228 4.37 8.41 -10.48
N ALA A 229 4.65 8.99 -9.31
CA ALA A 229 3.67 9.73 -8.51
C ALA A 229 3.15 10.96 -9.27
N ALA A 230 1.90 10.90 -9.72
CA ALA A 230 1.26 11.94 -10.53
C ALA A 230 -0.15 12.32 -10.05
N GLU A 231 -0.88 11.39 -9.43
CA GLU A 231 -2.28 11.56 -9.02
C GLU A 231 -2.40 11.54 -7.49
N PRO A 232 -2.44 12.70 -6.80
CA PRO A 232 -2.53 12.75 -5.33
C PRO A 232 -3.79 12.07 -4.81
N GLY A 233 -3.62 11.15 -3.87
CA GLY A 233 -4.77 10.51 -3.22
C GLY A 233 -4.43 9.42 -2.23
N SER A 234 -3.24 8.81 -2.31
CA SER A 234 -2.82 7.74 -1.40
C SER A 234 -2.53 8.23 0.02
N SER A 235 -3.07 7.59 1.05
CA SER A 235 -2.66 7.86 2.44
C SER A 235 -1.28 7.28 2.74
N GLU A 236 -1.02 6.09 2.21
CA GLU A 236 0.25 5.38 2.35
C GLU A 236 0.93 5.21 1.00
N MET A 237 2.26 5.14 0.96
CA MET A 237 2.96 5.04 -0.32
C MET A 237 2.73 3.66 -0.98
N PRO A 238 2.44 3.60 -2.30
CA PRO A 238 2.61 2.39 -3.10
C PRO A 238 4.10 2.08 -3.28
N SER A 239 4.70 1.46 -2.27
CA SER A 239 6.15 1.41 -2.04
C SER A 239 6.96 0.58 -3.04
N ALA A 240 6.36 -0.41 -3.69
CA ALA A 240 7.08 -1.31 -4.61
C ALA A 240 7.74 -0.58 -5.80
N ALA A 241 7.20 0.56 -6.21
CA ALA A 241 7.77 1.38 -7.28
C ALA A 241 8.76 2.44 -6.78
N ARG A 242 8.97 2.56 -5.46
CA ARG A 242 9.86 3.57 -4.88
C ARG A 242 11.31 3.43 -5.37
N PRO A 243 11.89 2.22 -5.53
CA PRO A 243 13.25 2.07 -6.03
C PRO A 243 13.49 2.59 -7.47
N PHE A 244 12.43 2.88 -8.25
CA PHE A 244 12.60 3.37 -9.61
C PHE A 244 13.16 4.79 -9.63
N THR A 245 14.12 5.01 -10.53
CA THR A 245 14.72 6.30 -10.86
C THR A 245 14.35 6.70 -12.29
N PRO A 246 14.38 8.00 -12.65
CA PRO A 246 14.15 8.42 -14.04
C PRO A 246 15.12 7.74 -15.02
N GLU A 247 16.38 7.54 -14.60
CA GLU A 247 17.42 6.87 -15.37
C GLU A 247 17.08 5.39 -15.60
N LEU A 248 16.58 4.69 -14.58
CA LEU A 248 16.13 3.31 -14.71
C LEU A 248 14.94 3.18 -15.66
N VAL A 249 13.96 4.09 -15.56
CA VAL A 249 12.79 4.10 -16.47
C VAL A 249 13.25 4.29 -17.91
N ALA A 250 14.17 5.22 -18.16
CA ALA A 250 14.74 5.42 -19.49
C ALA A 250 15.48 4.17 -20.01
N ALA A 251 16.25 3.50 -19.16
CA ALA A 251 16.96 2.26 -19.51
C ALA A 251 16.00 1.10 -19.84
N LEU A 252 14.91 0.96 -19.09
CA LEU A 252 13.86 -0.02 -19.37
C LEU A 252 13.22 0.21 -20.74
N VAL A 253 12.81 1.45 -21.02
CA VAL A 253 12.21 1.82 -22.32
C VAL A 253 13.20 1.59 -23.46
N ALA A 254 14.47 1.96 -23.30
CA ALA A 254 15.52 1.73 -24.30
C ALA A 254 15.77 0.24 -24.59
N ARG A 255 15.49 -0.65 -23.63
CA ARG A 255 15.54 -2.11 -23.80
C ARG A 255 14.24 -2.73 -24.35
N GLY A 256 13.25 -1.90 -24.67
CA GLY A 256 11.96 -2.35 -25.21
C GLY A 256 11.01 -2.90 -24.15
N ILE A 257 11.23 -2.59 -22.86
CA ILE A 257 10.26 -2.84 -21.80
C ILE A 257 9.21 -1.73 -21.84
N LEU A 258 7.94 -2.12 -21.83
CA LEU A 258 6.81 -1.23 -21.84
C LEU A 258 6.46 -0.83 -20.39
N VAL A 259 5.98 0.40 -20.20
CA VAL A 259 5.51 0.87 -18.89
C VAL A 259 4.15 1.55 -19.08
N ALA A 260 3.16 1.17 -18.29
CA ALA A 260 1.85 1.82 -18.31
C ALA A 260 1.31 2.06 -16.89
N PRO A 261 0.68 3.23 -16.65
CA PRO A 261 0.16 3.55 -15.34
C PRO A 261 -1.25 3.01 -15.11
N ILE A 262 -1.53 2.68 -13.87
CA ILE A 262 -2.87 2.67 -13.27
C ILE A 262 -2.88 3.64 -12.09
N THR A 263 -4.07 3.97 -11.59
CA THR A 263 -4.21 4.69 -10.31
C THR A 263 -4.90 3.79 -9.31
N LEU A 264 -4.33 3.61 -8.13
CA LEU A 264 -5.05 3.08 -6.96
C LEU A 264 -4.60 3.85 -5.72
N HIS A 265 -5.54 4.58 -5.10
CA HIS A 265 -5.29 5.32 -3.87
C HIS A 265 -5.39 4.35 -2.68
N THR A 266 -4.24 4.10 -2.08
CA THR A 266 -4.07 3.26 -0.90
C THR A 266 -4.66 3.93 0.33
N GLY A 267 -5.45 3.17 1.08
CA GLY A 267 -5.93 3.57 2.40
C GLY A 267 -4.84 3.44 3.47
N LEU A 268 -5.29 3.43 4.73
CA LEU A 268 -4.53 3.02 5.91
C LEU A 268 -4.53 1.50 6.03
N ALA A 269 -3.39 0.86 5.74
CA ALA A 269 -3.12 -0.47 6.26
C ALA A 269 -2.86 -0.39 7.77
N SER A 270 -3.11 -1.48 8.49
CA SER A 270 -2.48 -1.70 9.78
C SER A 270 -1.87 -3.09 9.71
N PRO A 271 -0.53 -3.20 9.63
CA PRO A 271 0.18 -4.47 9.78
C PRO A 271 -0.29 -5.24 11.02
N GLU A 272 -0.76 -4.52 12.04
CA GLU A 272 -1.05 -5.03 13.38
C GLU A 272 -2.51 -5.50 13.59
N ALA A 273 -3.44 -5.14 12.71
CA ALA A 273 -4.88 -5.38 12.91
C ALA A 273 -5.49 -6.49 12.04
N HIS A 274 -4.73 -7.05 11.08
CA HIS A 274 -5.16 -8.13 10.19
C HIS A 274 -6.53 -7.91 9.52
N GLU A 275 -6.90 -6.65 9.28
CA GLU A 275 -8.20 -6.27 8.70
C GLU A 275 -8.21 -6.53 7.18
N ALA A 276 -9.35 -7.01 6.68
CA ALA A 276 -9.59 -7.07 5.24
C ALA A 276 -9.52 -5.67 4.60
N PRO A 277 -9.01 -5.56 3.36
CA PRO A 277 -9.00 -4.29 2.65
C PRO A 277 -10.44 -3.80 2.45
N TYR A 278 -10.67 -2.54 2.78
CA TYR A 278 -11.90 -1.82 2.44
C TYR A 278 -11.80 -1.22 1.03
N ALA A 279 -12.89 -0.61 0.58
CA ALA A 279 -12.99 0.00 -0.73
C ALA A 279 -11.89 1.05 -0.96
N GLU A 280 -11.05 0.82 -1.97
CA GLU A 280 -10.04 1.75 -2.44
C GLU A 280 -10.36 2.26 -3.83
N ARG A 281 -10.14 3.57 -4.04
CA ARG A 281 -10.38 4.23 -5.31
C ARG A 281 -9.35 3.76 -6.31
N TYR A 282 -9.78 3.21 -7.45
CA TYR A 282 -8.89 2.78 -8.51
C TYR A 282 -9.40 3.19 -9.89
N ARG A 283 -8.46 3.34 -10.82
CA ARG A 283 -8.70 3.61 -12.23
C ARG A 283 -7.71 2.86 -13.09
N VAL A 284 -8.22 2.14 -14.08
CA VAL A 284 -7.45 1.55 -15.17
C VAL A 284 -7.82 2.30 -16.44
N PRO A 285 -6.92 3.16 -16.97
CA PRO A 285 -7.17 3.88 -18.22
C PRO A 285 -7.41 2.93 -19.40
N ASP A 286 -8.23 3.35 -20.37
CA ASP A 286 -8.49 2.59 -21.61
C ASP A 286 -7.20 2.26 -22.37
N SER A 287 -6.24 3.20 -22.42
CA SER A 287 -4.91 2.97 -23.01
C SER A 287 -4.16 1.83 -22.32
N THR A 288 -4.21 1.78 -20.98
CA THR A 288 -3.55 0.73 -20.18
C THR A 288 -4.23 -0.62 -20.38
N ALA A 289 -5.57 -0.66 -20.35
CA ALA A 289 -6.35 -1.87 -20.59
C ALA A 289 -6.08 -2.47 -21.98
N ARG A 290 -6.07 -1.62 -23.02
CA ARG A 290 -5.74 -2.04 -24.39
C ARG A 290 -4.31 -2.57 -24.50
N LEU A 291 -3.34 -1.93 -23.86
CA LEU A 291 -1.95 -2.36 -23.90
C LEU A 291 -1.75 -3.70 -23.18
N VAL A 292 -2.38 -3.90 -22.03
CA VAL A 292 -2.39 -5.19 -21.32
C VAL A 292 -2.91 -6.31 -22.22
N ASN A 293 -4.10 -6.11 -22.80
CA ASN A 293 -4.70 -7.10 -23.70
C ASN A 293 -3.81 -7.36 -24.93
N HIS A 294 -3.23 -6.31 -25.52
CA HIS A 294 -2.32 -6.45 -26.66
C HIS A 294 -1.09 -7.29 -26.29
N VAL A 295 -0.44 -7.00 -25.16
CA VAL A 295 0.73 -7.77 -24.71
C VAL A 295 0.37 -9.24 -24.47
N HIS A 296 -0.81 -9.52 -23.92
CA HIS A 296 -1.30 -10.89 -23.76
C HIS A 296 -1.60 -11.59 -25.09
N ASP A 297 -2.27 -10.90 -26.04
CA ASP A 297 -2.58 -11.42 -27.38
C ASP A 297 -1.31 -11.83 -28.15
N TRP A 298 -0.18 -11.16 -27.87
CA TRP A 298 1.14 -11.47 -28.44
C TRP A 298 1.98 -12.46 -27.61
N GLY A 299 1.43 -13.02 -26.53
CA GLY A 299 2.12 -13.98 -25.67
C GLY A 299 3.17 -13.35 -24.73
N GLY A 300 3.20 -12.02 -24.60
CA GLY A 300 4.06 -11.28 -23.68
C GLY A 300 3.57 -11.35 -22.23
N ARG A 301 4.38 -10.81 -21.31
CA ARG A 301 4.11 -10.84 -19.86
C ARG A 301 3.69 -9.47 -19.35
N VAL A 302 2.68 -9.46 -18.48
CA VAL A 302 2.23 -8.27 -17.74
C VAL A 302 2.67 -8.42 -16.28
N ILE A 303 3.59 -7.57 -15.86
CA ILE A 303 4.21 -7.59 -14.54
C ILE A 303 3.69 -6.39 -13.75
N ALA A 304 2.96 -6.66 -12.68
CA ALA A 304 2.48 -5.62 -11.78
C ALA A 304 3.61 -5.14 -10.86
N VAL A 305 3.76 -3.83 -10.72
CA VAL A 305 4.68 -3.20 -9.77
C VAL A 305 3.88 -2.79 -8.54
N GLY A 306 3.81 -3.70 -7.58
CA GLY A 306 3.08 -3.56 -6.32
C GLY A 306 1.75 -4.30 -6.29
N THR A 307 1.35 -4.72 -5.10
CA THR A 307 0.08 -5.42 -4.82
C THR A 307 -1.15 -4.57 -5.18
N THR A 308 -1.01 -3.25 -5.14
CA THR A 308 -2.04 -2.30 -5.58
C THR A 308 -2.29 -2.37 -7.09
N ALA A 309 -1.23 -2.47 -7.90
CA ALA A 309 -1.35 -2.64 -9.34
C ALA A 309 -2.03 -3.98 -9.69
N VAL A 310 -1.70 -5.06 -8.96
CA VAL A 310 -2.39 -6.35 -9.11
C VAL A 310 -3.89 -6.18 -8.85
N ARG A 311 -4.29 -5.60 -7.72
CA ARG A 311 -5.71 -5.43 -7.37
C ARG A 311 -6.46 -4.58 -8.39
N ALA A 312 -5.86 -3.49 -8.86
CA ALA A 312 -6.48 -2.63 -9.87
C ALA A 312 -6.75 -3.39 -11.18
N LEU A 313 -5.75 -4.09 -11.71
CA LEU A 313 -5.88 -4.89 -12.94
C LEU A 313 -6.87 -6.03 -12.78
N GLU A 314 -6.76 -6.79 -11.68
CA GLU A 314 -7.62 -7.95 -11.43
C GLU A 314 -9.08 -7.58 -11.15
N SER A 315 -9.34 -6.35 -10.69
CA SER A 315 -10.69 -5.80 -10.57
C SER A 315 -11.26 -5.39 -11.92
N ALA A 316 -10.40 -4.99 -12.84
CA ALA A 316 -10.76 -4.62 -14.21
C ALA A 316 -10.76 -5.81 -15.19
N ALA A 317 -10.34 -7.00 -14.76
CA ALA A 317 -10.24 -8.20 -15.57
C ALA A 317 -11.54 -9.03 -15.54
N ASP A 318 -11.99 -9.49 -16.70
CA ASP A 318 -13.13 -10.40 -16.81
C ASP A 318 -12.75 -11.87 -16.50
N ALA A 319 -13.71 -12.79 -16.70
CA ALA A 319 -13.52 -14.22 -16.48
C ALA A 319 -12.47 -14.86 -17.41
N ARG A 320 -12.18 -14.23 -18.56
CA ARG A 320 -11.21 -14.70 -19.56
C ARG A 320 -9.84 -14.01 -19.39
N GLY A 321 -9.70 -13.14 -18.39
CA GLY A 321 -8.47 -12.37 -18.17
C GLY A 321 -8.32 -11.15 -19.08
N ARG A 322 -9.34 -10.77 -19.86
CA ARG A 322 -9.27 -9.50 -20.60
C ARG A 322 -9.51 -8.34 -19.66
N VAL A 323 -8.65 -7.34 -19.73
CA VAL A 323 -8.73 -6.12 -18.92
C VAL A 323 -9.56 -5.07 -19.65
N HIS A 324 -10.49 -4.44 -18.93
CA HIS A 324 -11.34 -3.37 -19.43
C HIS A 324 -10.97 -2.04 -18.77
N ALA A 325 -11.26 -0.92 -19.45
CA ALA A 325 -11.16 0.38 -18.80
C ALA A 325 -12.12 0.41 -17.60
N ALA A 326 -11.64 0.89 -16.46
CA ALA A 326 -12.43 0.89 -15.23
C ALA A 326 -12.13 2.14 -14.40
N ASP A 327 -13.16 2.66 -13.76
CA ASP A 327 -13.07 3.77 -12.82
C ASP A 327 -14.08 3.51 -11.70
N GLY A 328 -13.59 3.32 -10.47
CA GLY A 328 -14.48 3.06 -9.34
C GLY A 328 -13.73 2.67 -8.07
N TRP A 329 -14.38 1.81 -7.29
CA TRP A 329 -13.88 1.32 -6.00
C TRP A 329 -13.65 -0.18 -6.06
N THR A 330 -12.54 -0.65 -5.49
CA THR A 330 -12.26 -2.09 -5.39
C THR A 330 -12.16 -2.54 -3.94
N GLU A 331 -12.87 -3.61 -3.64
CA GLU A 331 -12.78 -4.39 -2.39
C GLU A 331 -12.20 -5.79 -2.68
N LEU A 332 -11.62 -5.97 -3.87
CA LEU A 332 -11.18 -7.29 -4.32
C LEU A 332 -10.06 -7.82 -3.43
N ILE A 333 -10.30 -9.01 -2.86
CA ILE A 333 -9.32 -9.82 -2.15
C ILE A 333 -8.85 -10.92 -3.09
N ILE A 334 -7.53 -11.02 -3.27
CA ILE A 334 -6.90 -12.04 -4.12
C ILE A 334 -6.35 -13.13 -3.21
N THR A 335 -6.78 -14.36 -3.46
CA THR A 335 -6.37 -15.56 -2.72
C THR A 335 -5.85 -16.61 -3.68
N ALA A 336 -5.10 -17.58 -3.17
CA ALA A 336 -4.61 -18.71 -3.95
C ALA A 336 -5.74 -19.46 -4.69
N HIS A 337 -6.92 -19.59 -4.07
CA HIS A 337 -8.09 -20.23 -4.68
C HIS A 337 -8.67 -19.44 -5.86
N ARG A 338 -8.75 -18.10 -5.74
CA ARG A 338 -9.21 -17.25 -6.86
C ARG A 338 -8.17 -17.23 -7.98
N GLY A 339 -6.88 -17.15 -7.61
CA GLY A 339 -5.78 -16.89 -8.53
C GLY A 339 -5.76 -15.46 -9.07
N VAL A 340 -4.86 -15.23 -10.02
CA VAL A 340 -4.78 -14.03 -10.86
C VAL A 340 -5.05 -14.40 -12.32
N ARG A 341 -5.54 -13.44 -13.12
CA ARG A 341 -5.95 -13.66 -14.52
C ARG A 341 -5.23 -12.75 -15.50
N ALA A 342 -4.93 -11.52 -15.09
CA ALA A 342 -4.33 -10.50 -15.94
C ALA A 342 -2.83 -10.28 -15.64
N VAL A 343 -2.32 -10.84 -14.53
CA VAL A 343 -0.95 -10.63 -14.07
C VAL A 343 -0.10 -11.89 -14.24
N ASP A 344 1.04 -11.76 -14.92
CA ASP A 344 2.04 -12.81 -15.14
C ASP A 344 3.26 -12.67 -14.20
N GLY A 345 3.36 -11.60 -13.43
CA GLY A 345 4.42 -11.41 -12.45
C GLY A 345 4.18 -10.22 -11.53
N LEU A 346 4.90 -10.17 -10.41
CA LEU A 346 4.74 -9.16 -9.38
C LEU A 346 6.12 -8.71 -8.88
N LEU A 347 6.41 -7.41 -8.98
CA LEU A 347 7.46 -6.77 -8.20
C LEU A 347 6.84 -6.20 -6.92
N THR A 348 7.31 -6.61 -5.75
CA THR A 348 6.74 -6.21 -4.44
C THR A 348 7.83 -5.99 -3.41
N GLY A 349 7.56 -5.22 -2.35
CA GLY A 349 8.37 -5.27 -1.13
C GLY A 349 8.11 -6.54 -0.31
N TRP A 350 8.86 -6.71 0.78
CA TRP A 350 8.69 -7.80 1.75
C TRP A 350 7.59 -7.50 2.77
N HIS A 351 6.74 -8.49 3.04
CA HIS A 351 5.56 -8.36 3.91
C HIS A 351 5.62 -9.30 5.10
N GLU A 352 5.25 -8.79 6.28
CA GLU A 352 5.21 -9.53 7.54
C GLU A 352 4.36 -10.82 7.50
N PRO A 353 4.69 -11.81 8.35
CA PRO A 353 3.86 -13.00 8.54
C PRO A 353 2.46 -12.56 8.96
N ARG A 354 1.42 -13.07 8.31
CA ARG A 354 0.00 -12.69 8.52
C ARG A 354 -0.45 -11.38 7.88
N ALA A 355 0.36 -10.76 7.03
CA ALA A 355 -0.14 -9.74 6.12
C ALA A 355 -1.05 -10.39 5.05
N SER A 356 -2.21 -9.78 4.78
CA SER A 356 -3.14 -10.22 3.73
C SER A 356 -2.50 -10.22 2.33
N HIS A 357 -1.44 -9.43 2.14
CA HIS A 357 -0.60 -9.43 0.94
C HIS A 357 -0.03 -10.81 0.60
N LEU A 358 0.29 -11.65 1.59
CA LEU A 358 0.86 -12.97 1.36
C LEU A 358 -0.07 -13.90 0.56
N LEU A 359 -1.38 -13.76 0.74
CA LEU A 359 -2.38 -14.52 -0.04
C LEU A 359 -2.32 -14.16 -1.53
N MET A 360 -2.07 -12.90 -1.85
CA MET A 360 -1.92 -12.43 -3.22
C MET A 360 -0.57 -12.85 -3.81
N LEU A 361 0.52 -12.74 -3.04
CA LEU A 361 1.83 -13.22 -3.48
C LEU A 361 1.76 -14.73 -3.77
N GLU A 362 1.08 -15.51 -2.94
CA GLU A 362 0.85 -16.93 -3.18
C GLU A 362 0.01 -17.18 -4.44
N ALA A 363 -1.03 -16.38 -4.68
CA ALA A 363 -1.84 -16.48 -5.89
C ALA A 363 -1.01 -16.25 -7.17
N VAL A 364 0.00 -15.37 -7.13
CA VAL A 364 0.89 -15.08 -8.26
C VAL A 364 1.99 -16.15 -8.39
N ALA A 365 2.77 -16.36 -7.33
CA ALA A 365 4.00 -17.15 -7.35
C ALA A 365 3.79 -18.65 -7.07
N GLY A 366 2.68 -19.00 -6.42
CA GLY A 366 2.51 -20.31 -5.80
C GLY A 366 3.34 -20.48 -4.54
N ARG A 367 2.83 -21.30 -3.61
CA ARG A 367 3.44 -21.52 -2.29
C ARG A 367 4.91 -21.98 -2.33
N PRO A 368 5.32 -22.96 -3.18
CA PRO A 368 6.70 -23.46 -3.15
C PRO A 368 7.75 -22.40 -3.48
N LEU A 369 7.50 -21.54 -4.48
CA LEU A 369 8.43 -20.46 -4.83
C LEU A 369 8.45 -19.40 -3.73
N LEU A 370 7.29 -19.07 -3.18
CA LEU A 370 7.18 -18.03 -2.16
C LEU A 370 7.92 -18.41 -0.88
N ASP A 371 7.79 -19.66 -0.43
CA ASP A 371 8.51 -20.18 0.74
C ASP A 371 10.03 -20.12 0.52
N LEU A 372 10.51 -20.49 -0.68
CA LEU A 372 11.93 -20.37 -1.05
C LEU A 372 12.41 -18.92 -1.02
N CYS A 373 11.65 -17.99 -1.60
CA CYS A 373 12.00 -16.57 -1.63
C CYS A 373 12.11 -15.99 -0.22
N TYR A 374 11.15 -16.30 0.66
CA TYR A 374 11.12 -15.78 2.03
C TYR A 374 12.24 -16.37 2.90
N ALA A 375 12.49 -17.68 2.81
CA ALA A 375 13.60 -18.31 3.50
C ALA A 375 14.95 -17.70 3.07
N GLU A 376 15.11 -17.47 1.77
CA GLU A 376 16.30 -16.87 1.19
C GLU A 376 16.47 -15.41 1.61
N ALA A 377 15.39 -14.62 1.63
CA ALA A 377 15.42 -13.22 2.03
C ALA A 377 15.86 -13.04 3.49
N ILE A 378 15.38 -13.90 4.39
CA ILE A 378 15.79 -13.91 5.79
C ILE A 378 17.27 -14.32 5.90
N ARG A 379 17.67 -15.40 5.21
CA ARG A 379 19.04 -15.91 5.20
C ARG A 379 20.04 -14.85 4.72
N GLU A 380 19.68 -14.15 3.65
CA GLU A 380 20.50 -13.12 3.00
C GLU A 380 20.24 -11.70 3.54
N ARG A 381 19.47 -11.57 4.63
CA ARG A 381 19.23 -10.32 5.36
C ARG A 381 18.72 -9.19 4.47
N TYR A 382 17.76 -9.48 3.60
CA TYR A 382 17.04 -8.46 2.85
C TYR A 382 16.31 -7.51 3.81
N LEU A 383 16.20 -6.24 3.43
CA LEU A 383 15.53 -5.21 4.20
C LEU A 383 14.04 -5.16 3.89
N TRP A 384 13.22 -4.91 4.91
CA TRP A 384 11.75 -5.02 4.86
C TRP A 384 11.07 -3.65 4.92
N HIS A 385 9.75 -3.64 4.71
CA HIS A 385 8.88 -2.45 4.74
C HIS A 385 9.14 -1.44 3.60
N GLU A 386 8.53 -0.26 3.67
CA GLU A 386 8.37 0.68 2.55
C GLU A 386 9.67 1.28 1.99
N PHE A 387 10.76 1.18 2.76
CA PHE A 387 12.12 1.60 2.36
C PHE A 387 13.09 0.44 2.14
N GLY A 388 12.57 -0.79 2.22
CA GLY A 388 13.33 -2.01 2.09
C GLY A 388 13.65 -2.40 0.65
N ASP A 389 14.12 -3.62 0.55
CA ASP A 389 14.42 -4.31 -0.69
C ASP A 389 13.14 -4.88 -1.33
N VAL A 390 13.25 -5.38 -2.56
CA VAL A 390 12.11 -5.89 -3.34
C VAL A 390 12.30 -7.34 -3.77
N ASN A 391 11.18 -7.96 -4.15
CA ASN A 391 11.11 -9.31 -4.70
C ASN A 391 10.33 -9.26 -6.02
N LEU A 392 10.95 -9.76 -7.08
CA LEU A 392 10.32 -9.99 -8.38
C LEU A 392 9.93 -11.45 -8.49
N LEU A 393 8.63 -11.69 -8.48
CA LEU A 393 8.00 -13.00 -8.62
C LEU A 393 7.49 -13.15 -10.05
N LEU A 394 8.11 -14.04 -10.83
CA LEU A 394 7.68 -14.31 -12.19
C LEU A 394 6.87 -15.60 -12.21
N ALA A 395 5.57 -15.46 -12.50
CA ALA A 395 4.73 -16.62 -12.75
C ALA A 395 5.19 -17.22 -14.08
N GLY A 396 5.66 -18.47 -14.03
CA GLY A 396 5.85 -19.23 -15.24
C GLY A 396 4.48 -19.54 -15.82
N ARG A 397 4.21 -19.16 -17.07
CA ARG A 397 2.96 -19.59 -17.72
C ARG A 397 2.95 -21.11 -17.79
N ALA A 398 1.87 -21.72 -17.27
CA ALA A 398 1.46 -23.02 -17.76
C ALA A 398 1.13 -22.82 -19.25
N ARG A 399 1.83 -23.52 -20.12
CA ARG A 399 1.51 -23.54 -21.55
C ARG A 399 0.18 -24.22 -21.79
#